data_AF-A0ABD5W190-F1
#
_entry.id   AF-A0ABD5W190-F1
#
_cell.length_a   1.000
_cell.length_b   1.000
_cell.length_c   1.000
_cell.angle_alpha   90.00
_cell.angle_beta   90.00
_cell.angle_gamma   90.00
#
_symmetry.space_group_name_H-M   'P 1'
#
loop_
_entity.id
_entity.type
_entity.pdbx_description
1 polymer ?
#
loop_
_entity_poly.entity_id
_entity_poly.type
_entity_poly.pdbx_seq_one_letter_code
_entity_poly.pdbx_strand_id
1 'polypeptide(L)'
;MTIHDSSLLDGDALGSVVGVSEYLEPGSYEDLEVVFNEELTEDDTLIAMPHRDTNGNQMYDFVEEEGGADGPYVNDEGGAVVADASVTVTDDMDDGMGGGMDETESTDDGMEETESTDGDGPGFGPVAGIAGLSGVATYLYRTFGVDDEREED
;
A
#
# COMPACT_ATOMS: atom_id res chain seq x y z
N MET A 1 -7.17 14.53 10.70
CA MET A 1 -7.12 13.31 9.86
C MET A 1 -5.81 12.61 10.16
N THR A 2 -5.81 11.29 10.26
CA THR A 2 -4.59 10.49 10.49
C THR A 2 -4.41 9.53 9.33
N ILE A 3 -3.16 9.27 8.95
CA ILE A 3 -2.78 8.27 7.97
C ILE A 3 -2.02 7.16 8.71
N HIS A 4 -2.49 5.93 8.53
CA HIS A 4 -1.84 4.72 9.02
C HIS A 4 -1.19 3.94 7.88
N ASP A 5 -0.14 3.18 8.17
CA ASP A 5 0.42 2.16 7.29
C ASP A 5 -0.32 0.82 7.39
N SER A 6 0.15 -0.20 6.67
CA SER A 6 -0.50 -1.52 6.65
C SER A 6 -0.41 -2.28 7.97
N SER A 7 0.49 -1.93 8.89
CA SER A 7 0.63 -2.60 10.19
C SER A 7 -0.61 -2.41 11.08
N LEU A 8 -1.46 -1.41 10.77
CA LEU A 8 -2.79 -1.27 11.37
C LEU A 8 -3.64 -2.53 11.15
N LEU A 9 -3.54 -3.15 9.98
CA LEU A 9 -4.29 -4.38 9.62
C LEU A 9 -3.80 -5.60 10.41
N ASP A 10 -2.55 -5.57 10.87
CA ASP A 10 -1.96 -6.55 11.77
C ASP A 10 -2.26 -6.26 13.26
N GLY A 11 -2.97 -5.18 13.54
CA GLY A 11 -3.42 -4.78 14.87
C GLY A 11 -2.50 -3.80 15.59
N ASP A 12 -1.46 -3.27 14.94
CA ASP A 12 -0.58 -2.26 15.53
C ASP A 12 -1.16 -0.85 15.38
N ALA A 13 -2.28 -0.58 16.07
CA ALA A 13 -3.01 0.68 15.92
C ALA A 13 -2.17 1.93 16.29
N LEU A 14 -1.31 1.82 17.31
CA LEU A 14 -0.50 2.95 17.78
C LEU A 14 0.75 3.15 16.91
N GLY A 15 1.44 2.05 16.56
CA GLY A 15 2.68 2.12 15.78
C GLY A 15 2.49 2.40 14.29
N SER A 16 1.31 2.09 13.75
CA SER A 16 0.98 2.33 12.34
C SER A 16 0.84 3.81 11.96
N VAL A 17 0.83 4.75 12.92
CA VAL A 17 0.60 6.18 12.62
C VAL A 17 1.81 6.78 11.90
N VAL A 18 1.67 7.01 10.59
CA VAL A 18 2.73 7.58 9.75
C VAL A 18 2.55 9.06 9.44
N GLY A 19 1.36 9.64 9.65
CA GLY A 19 1.12 11.06 9.43
C GLY A 19 -0.18 11.57 10.06
N VAL A 20 -0.19 12.86 10.43
CA VAL A 20 -1.34 13.52 11.08
C VAL A 20 -1.52 14.91 10.50
N SER A 21 -2.75 15.26 10.13
CA SER A 21 -3.09 16.61 9.70
C SER A 21 -3.18 17.55 10.91
N GLU A 22 -3.19 18.86 10.65
CA GLU A 22 -3.69 19.82 11.65
C GLU A 22 -5.15 19.52 12.02
N TYR A 23 -5.58 20.05 13.18
CA TYR A 23 -6.97 19.94 13.63
C TYR A 23 -7.93 20.54 12.60
N LEU A 24 -9.04 19.83 12.37
CA LEU A 24 -10.09 20.24 11.44
C LEU A 24 -11.38 20.47 12.23
N GLU A 25 -11.94 21.68 12.12
CA GLU A 25 -13.27 21.96 12.65
C GLU A 25 -14.33 21.11 11.94
N PRO A 26 -15.50 20.86 12.57
CA PRO A 26 -16.59 20.12 11.90
C PRO A 26 -16.97 20.74 10.55
N GLY A 27 -16.87 19.96 9.47
CA GLY A 27 -17.11 20.44 8.12
C GLY A 27 -16.72 19.42 7.05
N SER A 28 -16.70 19.87 5.80
CA SER A 28 -16.24 19.09 4.64
C SER A 28 -14.91 19.65 4.15
N TYR A 29 -13.96 18.76 3.88
CA TYR A 29 -12.62 19.10 3.43
C TYR A 29 -12.27 18.23 2.22
N GLU A 30 -11.60 18.84 1.25
CA GLU A 30 -11.08 18.21 0.04
C GLU A 30 -9.63 18.65 -0.13
N ASP A 31 -8.85 17.89 -0.90
CA ASP A 31 -7.44 18.19 -1.21
C ASP A 31 -6.58 18.45 0.05
N LEU A 32 -6.79 17.64 1.09
CA LEU A 32 -6.07 17.78 2.35
C LEU A 32 -4.66 17.20 2.24
N GLU A 33 -3.66 18.02 2.53
CA GLU A 33 -2.26 17.60 2.61
C GLU A 33 -1.92 17.11 4.02
N VAL A 34 -1.33 15.92 4.13
CA VAL A 34 -0.82 15.35 5.37
C VAL A 34 0.68 15.14 5.21
N VAL A 35 1.46 15.72 6.11
CA VAL A 35 2.91 15.49 6.17
C VAL A 35 3.16 14.19 6.93
N PHE A 36 4.01 13.33 6.37
CA PHE A 36 4.43 12.10 7.03
C PHE A 36 5.59 12.36 7.98
N ASN A 37 5.61 11.59 9.07
CA ASN A 37 6.66 11.64 10.08
C ASN A 37 8.00 11.14 9.50
N GLU A 38 7.92 10.18 8.59
CA GLU A 38 9.04 9.58 7.87
C GLU A 38 8.68 9.44 6.39
N GLU A 39 9.68 9.49 5.51
CA GLU A 39 9.48 9.28 4.08
C GLU A 39 9.10 7.81 3.80
N LEU A 40 8.15 7.59 2.90
CA LEU A 40 7.85 6.24 2.42
C LEU A 40 8.98 5.76 1.50
N THR A 41 9.61 4.66 1.87
CA THR A 41 10.71 4.05 1.10
C THR A 41 10.28 2.83 0.30
N GLU A 42 9.09 2.29 0.56
CA GLU A 42 8.59 1.05 -0.01
C GLU A 42 7.10 1.18 -0.36
N ASP A 43 6.62 0.35 -1.28
CA ASP A 43 5.20 0.21 -1.60
C ASP A 43 4.41 -0.23 -0.36
N ASP A 44 3.27 0.42 -0.10
CA ASP A 44 2.45 0.07 1.06
C ASP A 44 0.97 0.40 0.83
N THR A 45 0.10 -0.12 1.70
CA THR A 45 -1.30 0.29 1.82
C THR A 45 -1.42 1.33 2.92
N LEU A 46 -1.77 2.56 2.54
CA LEU A 46 -2.07 3.62 3.49
C LEU A 46 -3.56 3.65 3.81
N ILE A 47 -3.89 3.92 5.06
CA ILE A 47 -5.25 3.89 5.59
C ILE A 47 -5.54 5.23 6.25
N ALA A 48 -6.39 6.03 5.61
CA ALA A 48 -6.89 7.26 6.18
C ALA A 48 -7.95 6.94 7.25
N MET A 49 -7.76 7.47 8.46
CA MET A 49 -8.66 7.28 9.59
C MET A 49 -8.90 8.63 10.30
N PRO A 50 -10.13 9.16 10.29
CA PRO A 50 -10.47 10.32 11.09
C PRO A 50 -10.55 9.93 12.58
N HIS A 51 -9.85 10.68 13.42
CA HIS A 51 -9.92 10.60 14.88
C HIS A 51 -10.74 11.76 15.45
N ARG A 52 -11.39 11.51 16.58
CA ARG A 52 -12.26 12.45 17.25
C ARG A 52 -11.61 12.95 18.54
N ASP A 53 -11.30 14.24 18.56
CA ASP A 53 -10.94 14.94 19.78
C ASP A 53 -12.07 14.86 20.82
N THR A 54 -11.86 14.07 21.88
CA THR A 54 -12.84 13.86 22.94
C THR A 54 -12.52 14.67 24.20
N ASN A 55 -11.30 15.16 24.34
CA ASN A 55 -10.87 15.94 25.50
C ASN A 55 -11.00 17.47 25.25
N GLY A 56 -11.24 17.88 24.00
CA GLY A 56 -11.52 19.24 23.56
C GLY A 56 -10.30 20.14 23.50
N ASN A 57 -9.10 19.58 23.39
CA ASN A 57 -7.85 20.33 23.42
C ASN A 57 -7.30 20.66 22.02
N GLN A 58 -7.92 20.15 20.96
CA GLN A 58 -7.53 20.35 19.56
C GLN A 58 -6.11 19.87 19.22
N MET A 59 -5.55 18.97 20.03
CA MET A 59 -4.27 18.31 19.81
C MET A 59 -4.53 16.85 19.45
N TYR A 60 -3.55 16.21 18.82
CA TYR A 60 -3.61 14.79 18.51
C TYR A 60 -2.82 13.99 19.55
N ASP A 61 -3.55 13.36 20.47
CA ASP A 61 -3.08 12.66 21.65
C ASP A 61 -3.31 11.14 21.56
N PHE A 62 -3.79 10.61 20.43
CA PHE A 62 -4.12 9.18 20.28
C PHE A 62 -2.96 8.26 20.69
N VAL A 63 -1.74 8.55 20.25
CA VAL A 63 -0.56 7.73 20.56
C VAL A 63 -0.15 7.88 22.03
N GLU A 64 -0.14 9.12 22.54
CA GLU A 64 0.31 9.44 23.90
C GLU A 64 -0.65 8.92 24.99
N GLU A 65 -1.95 8.94 24.71
CA GLU A 65 -3.03 8.50 25.61
C GLU A 65 -3.56 7.09 25.26
N GLU A 66 -2.82 6.31 24.47
CA GLU A 66 -3.15 4.93 24.08
C GLU A 66 -4.59 4.78 23.51
N GLY A 67 -5.03 5.78 22.75
CA GLY A 67 -6.33 5.87 22.10
C GLY A 67 -7.46 6.44 22.95
N GLY A 68 -7.19 6.83 24.20
CA GLY A 68 -8.20 7.29 25.16
C GLY A 68 -8.79 8.67 24.86
N ALA A 69 -7.97 9.62 24.40
CA ALA A 69 -8.40 10.98 24.11
C ALA A 69 -8.99 11.13 22.71
N ASP A 70 -8.34 10.51 21.71
CA ASP A 70 -8.62 10.74 20.30
C ASP A 70 -8.93 9.44 19.59
N GLY A 71 -9.96 8.73 20.01
CA GLY A 71 -10.39 7.51 19.35
C GLY A 71 -10.93 7.74 17.93
N PRO A 72 -10.99 6.69 17.09
CA PRO A 72 -11.49 6.82 15.73
C PRO A 72 -12.96 7.22 15.71
N TYR A 73 -13.37 7.92 14.66
CA TYR A 73 -14.79 7.98 14.34
C TYR A 73 -15.29 6.57 14.00
N VAL A 74 -16.44 6.21 14.53
CA VAL A 74 -17.09 4.92 14.29
C VAL A 74 -18.37 5.10 13.48
N ASN A 75 -18.67 4.12 12.63
CA ASN A 75 -19.93 4.04 11.92
C ASN A 75 -21.06 3.51 12.83
N ASP A 76 -22.28 3.40 12.30
CA ASP A 76 -23.45 2.93 13.05
C ASP A 76 -23.33 1.48 13.55
N GLU A 77 -22.45 0.69 12.94
CA GLU A 77 -22.14 -0.70 13.32
C GLU A 77 -21.04 -0.78 14.39
N GLY A 78 -20.45 0.36 14.77
CA GLY A 78 -19.36 0.46 15.74
C GLY A 78 -17.97 0.16 15.15
N GLY A 79 -17.84 0.01 13.83
CA GLY A 79 -16.56 -0.14 13.15
C GLY A 79 -15.89 1.21 12.91
N ALA A 80 -14.56 1.26 13.00
CA ALA A 80 -13.80 2.46 12.66
C ALA A 80 -14.06 2.89 11.21
N VAL A 81 -14.26 4.17 10.99
CA VAL A 81 -14.34 4.76 9.65
C VAL A 81 -12.93 4.81 9.10
N VAL A 82 -12.70 4.12 7.99
CA VAL A 82 -11.39 4.04 7.32
C VAL A 82 -11.57 4.12 5.81
N ALA A 83 -10.53 4.56 5.12
CA ALA A 83 -10.39 4.46 3.68
C ALA A 83 -8.95 4.10 3.32
N ASP A 84 -8.76 2.95 2.66
CA ASP A 84 -7.45 2.46 2.24
C ASP A 84 -7.09 2.85 0.79
N ALA A 85 -5.79 2.94 0.52
CA ALA A 85 -5.24 3.13 -0.81
C ALA A 85 -3.86 2.45 -0.91
N SER A 86 -3.61 1.73 -2.01
CA SER A 86 -2.28 1.22 -2.33
C SER A 86 -1.42 2.32 -2.93
N VAL A 87 -0.23 2.52 -2.37
CA VAL A 87 0.77 3.49 -2.79
C VAL A 87 2.00 2.76 -3.29
N THR A 88 2.50 3.15 -4.45
CA THR A 88 3.76 2.65 -5.01
C THR A 88 4.81 3.74 -4.92
N VAL A 89 5.96 3.40 -4.34
CA VAL A 89 7.13 4.27 -4.28
C VAL A 89 7.99 3.97 -5.50
N THR A 90 8.08 4.93 -6.42
CA THR A 90 9.02 4.84 -7.52
C THR A 90 10.34 5.43 -7.09
N ASP A 91 11.37 4.60 -6.98
CA ASP A 91 12.74 5.10 -6.97
C ASP A 91 12.98 5.84 -8.29
N ASP A 92 13.04 7.17 -8.25
CA ASP A 92 13.66 7.97 -9.30
C ASP A 92 15.19 7.74 -9.25
N MET A 93 15.63 6.50 -9.46
CA MET A 93 16.98 6.25 -9.92
C MET A 93 17.03 6.73 -11.37
N ASP A 94 17.38 8.01 -11.53
CA ASP A 94 17.85 8.61 -12.77
C ASP A 94 18.83 7.62 -13.45
N ASP A 95 18.36 6.92 -14.48
CA ASP A 95 19.14 6.12 -15.44
C ASP A 95 20.01 7.06 -16.31
N GLY A 96 20.77 7.92 -15.64
CA GLY A 96 21.65 8.93 -16.21
C GLY A 96 23.11 8.50 -16.14
N MET A 97 23.59 7.99 -17.27
CA MET A 97 24.99 7.98 -17.75
C MET A 97 25.88 6.77 -17.40
N GLY A 98 26.12 5.97 -18.45
CA GLY A 98 27.23 5.02 -18.52
C GLY A 98 27.57 4.49 -19.92
N GLY A 99 27.50 5.35 -20.96
CA GLY A 99 28.11 5.23 -22.29
C GLY A 99 28.40 3.84 -22.90
N GLY A 100 27.69 3.52 -23.98
CA GLY A 100 28.11 2.46 -24.90
C GLY A 100 29.44 2.78 -25.59
N MET A 101 30.37 1.81 -25.57
CA MET A 101 31.36 1.58 -26.63
C MET A 101 31.88 0.12 -26.55
N ASP A 102 31.18 -0.76 -27.26
CA ASP A 102 31.66 -1.80 -28.21
C ASP A 102 33.06 -2.46 -28.05
N GLU A 103 33.03 -3.78 -27.83
CA GLU A 103 33.84 -4.89 -28.40
C GLU A 103 35.40 -4.87 -28.36
N THR A 104 36.03 -5.87 -27.69
CA THR A 104 37.05 -6.75 -28.29
C THR A 104 37.14 -8.12 -27.58
N GLU A 105 36.99 -9.16 -28.38
CA GLU A 105 37.21 -10.61 -28.21
C GLU A 105 38.52 -11.08 -27.51
N SER A 106 38.48 -12.25 -26.82
CA SER A 106 39.36 -13.43 -27.05
C SER A 106 39.18 -14.55 -26.00
N THR A 107 38.63 -15.68 -26.48
CA THR A 107 38.94 -17.12 -26.25
C THR A 107 39.71 -17.59 -25.00
N ASP A 108 39.18 -18.60 -24.30
CA ASP A 108 39.90 -19.87 -24.09
C ASP A 108 38.95 -21.05 -23.75
N ASP A 109 39.30 -22.20 -24.32
CA ASP A 109 38.56 -23.45 -24.45
C ASP A 109 38.99 -24.45 -23.37
N GLY A 110 38.07 -25.25 -22.84
CA GLY A 110 38.37 -26.15 -21.72
C GLY A 110 37.37 -27.29 -21.56
N MET A 111 37.20 -28.09 -22.61
CA MET A 111 36.65 -29.45 -22.60
C MET A 111 37.51 -30.35 -21.66
N GLU A 112 37.04 -31.35 -20.92
CA GLU A 112 36.20 -32.51 -21.28
C GLU A 112 35.56 -33.17 -20.02
N GLU A 113 34.31 -33.62 -20.19
CA GLU A 113 33.70 -34.93 -19.85
C GLU A 113 34.30 -35.84 -18.74
N THR A 114 33.44 -36.35 -17.84
CA THR A 114 33.27 -37.81 -17.60
C THR A 114 31.91 -38.12 -16.95
N GLU A 115 31.00 -38.64 -17.78
CA GLU A 115 30.18 -39.86 -17.61
C GLU A 115 29.35 -40.18 -16.34
N SER A 116 28.06 -40.42 -16.64
CA SER A 116 27.17 -41.51 -16.20
C SER A 116 26.75 -41.62 -14.73
N THR A 117 25.43 -41.49 -14.50
CA THR A 117 24.58 -42.69 -14.39
C THR A 117 23.14 -42.39 -14.81
N ASP A 118 22.62 -43.30 -15.63
CA ASP A 118 21.23 -43.56 -15.99
C ASP A 118 20.19 -43.27 -14.91
N GLY A 119 19.07 -42.72 -15.37
CA GLY A 119 17.82 -42.62 -14.63
C GLY A 119 16.65 -42.28 -15.53
N ASP A 120 16.48 -43.03 -16.63
CA ASP A 120 15.25 -42.99 -17.43
C ASP A 120 14.09 -43.61 -16.62
N GLY A 121 13.10 -42.78 -16.31
CA GLY A 121 11.85 -43.20 -15.67
C GLY A 121 10.84 -42.06 -15.58
N PRO A 122 9.70 -42.12 -16.29
CA PRO A 122 8.66 -41.10 -16.23
C PRO A 122 7.86 -41.24 -14.92
N GLY A 123 8.28 -40.51 -13.89
CA GLY A 123 7.60 -40.48 -12.59
C GLY A 123 6.61 -39.33 -12.48
N PHE A 124 5.40 -39.49 -13.00
CA PHE A 124 4.26 -38.65 -12.62
C PHE A 124 3.84 -39.04 -11.19
N GLY A 125 4.42 -38.36 -10.20
CA GLY A 125 3.95 -38.38 -8.81
C GLY A 125 2.79 -37.40 -8.65
N PRO A 126 1.63 -37.80 -8.13
CA PRO A 126 0.47 -36.93 -8.01
C PRO A 126 0.69 -35.78 -7.02
N VAL A 127 0.32 -34.60 -7.48
CA VAL A 127 -0.01 -33.36 -6.75
C VAL A 127 -0.87 -33.63 -5.51
N ALA A 128 -0.46 -33.10 -4.35
CA ALA A 128 -1.34 -32.85 -3.23
C ALA A 128 -0.80 -31.75 -2.30
N GLY A 129 -1.59 -30.69 -2.14
CA GLY A 129 -1.33 -29.49 -1.32
C GLY A 129 -1.36 -28.26 -2.22
N ILE A 130 -2.16 -27.21 -2.02
CA ILE A 130 -2.68 -26.62 -0.79
C ILE A 130 -3.88 -25.71 -1.16
N ALA A 131 -4.85 -25.61 -0.24
CA ALA A 131 -5.78 -24.50 0.01
C ALA A 131 -6.39 -23.72 -1.18
N GLY A 132 -7.70 -23.86 -1.33
CA GLY A 132 -8.50 -22.83 -1.99
C GLY A 132 -8.62 -21.58 -1.12
N LEU A 133 -8.64 -20.42 -1.77
CA LEU A 133 -9.42 -19.28 -1.33
C LEU A 133 -10.02 -18.60 -2.55
N SER A 134 -11.33 -18.42 -2.45
CA SER A 134 -12.21 -17.64 -3.30
C SER A 134 -11.67 -16.26 -3.63
N GLY A 135 -12.06 -15.74 -4.79
CA GLY A 135 -12.06 -14.30 -5.02
C GLY A 135 -11.85 -13.90 -6.47
N VAL A 136 -12.91 -13.94 -7.26
CA VAL A 136 -12.94 -13.26 -8.57
C VAL A 136 -12.81 -11.76 -8.30
N ALA A 137 -11.70 -11.14 -8.68
CA ALA A 137 -11.56 -9.69 -8.74
C ALA A 137 -12.53 -9.17 -9.82
N THR A 138 -13.70 -8.70 -9.39
CA THR A 138 -14.64 -8.01 -10.28
C THR A 138 -14.26 -6.53 -10.31
N TYR A 139 -13.74 -6.13 -11.45
CA TYR A 139 -13.44 -4.74 -11.79
C TYR A 139 -14.76 -3.94 -11.86
N LEU A 140 -14.95 -2.93 -11.01
CA LEU A 140 -16.02 -1.94 -11.17
C LEU A 140 -15.40 -0.62 -11.65
N TYR A 141 -15.34 -0.44 -12.97
CA TYR A 141 -15.37 0.90 -13.54
C TYR A 141 -16.81 1.42 -13.43
N ARG A 142 -17.06 2.37 -12.53
CA ARG A 142 -18.22 3.24 -12.64
C ARG A 142 -17.75 4.58 -13.19
N THR A 143 -17.71 4.66 -14.52
CA THR A 143 -17.76 5.94 -15.22
C THR A 143 -19.07 6.61 -14.82
N PHE A 144 -19.00 7.68 -14.04
CA PHE A 144 -20.09 8.64 -13.99
C PHE A 144 -20.03 9.42 -15.29
N GLY A 145 -20.85 8.97 -16.25
CA GLY A 145 -21.37 9.86 -17.28
C GLY A 145 -22.21 10.91 -16.56
N VAL A 146 -21.64 12.11 -16.41
CA VAL A 146 -22.45 13.31 -16.28
C VAL A 146 -22.61 13.84 -17.70
N ASP A 147 -23.55 13.23 -18.41
CA ASP A 147 -24.34 13.95 -19.40
C ASP A 147 -25.17 14.98 -18.62
N ASP A 148 -24.63 16.18 -18.43
CA ASP A 148 -25.43 17.35 -18.08
C ASP A 148 -25.38 18.29 -19.29
N GLU A 149 -26.12 17.90 -20.32
CA GLU A 149 -26.57 18.83 -21.35
C GLU A 149 -27.53 19.82 -20.69
N ARG A 150 -27.00 20.96 -20.21
CA ARG A 150 -27.84 22.12 -19.92
C ARG A 150 -28.15 22.83 -21.23
N GLU A 151 -29.37 22.59 -21.70
CA GLU A 151 -30.08 23.52 -22.57
C GLU A 151 -30.46 24.81 -21.80
N GLU A 152 -30.43 25.91 -22.56
CA GLU A 152 -31.09 27.22 -22.40
C GLU A 152 -30.48 28.24 -21.41
N ASP A 153 -29.86 29.30 -21.95
CA ASP A 153 -30.57 30.51 -22.43
C ASP A 153 -29.82 31.19 -23.60
#